data_AF-A0A7Y2NDD4-F1
#
_entry.id   AF-A0A7Y2NDD4-F1
#
_cell.length_a   1.000
_cell.length_b   1.000
_cell.length_c   1.000
_cell.angle_alpha   90.00
_cell.angle_beta   90.00
_cell.angle_gamma   90.00
#
_symmetry.space_group_name_H-M   'P 1'
#
loop_
_entity.id
_entity.type
_entity.pdbx_description
1 polymer ?
#
loop_
_entity_poly.entity_id
_entity_poly.type
_entity_poly.pdbx_seq_one_letter_code
_entity_poly.pdbx_strand_id
1 'polypeptide(L)'
;MMDFEASPEVMTRGTARRVEHMLLVAEPYFKSLETARRYHELSTGLGIRRVSVVGNKVRDGDEEILQEYCDSHGFELLTVIPFEPEFPAAERLGVAPFDHAPESLGARTIDDMATMILEPT
;
A
#
# COMPACT_ATOMS: atom_id res chain seq x y z
N MET A 1 -4.11 -12.91 3.59
CA MET A 1 -3.83 -11.48 3.82
C MET A 1 -3.77 -11.24 5.32
N MET A 2 -2.75 -10.55 5.81
CA MET A 2 -2.65 -10.12 7.21
C MET A 2 -2.63 -8.60 7.19
N ASP A 3 -3.35 -7.96 8.12
CA ASP A 3 -3.28 -6.53 8.34
C ASP A 3 -2.36 -6.24 9.53
N PHE A 4 -1.45 -5.30 9.34
CA PHE A 4 -0.50 -4.87 10.36
C PHE A 4 -0.70 -3.38 10.59
N GLU A 5 -1.01 -3.02 11.83
CA GLU A 5 -0.78 -1.64 12.27
C GLU A 5 0.69 -1.30 12.03
N ALA A 6 0.98 -0.01 11.81
CA ALA A 6 2.34 0.50 11.68
C ALA A 6 3.14 0.44 13.00
N SER A 7 2.91 -0.57 13.84
CA SER A 7 3.73 -0.95 14.99
C SER A 7 4.75 -2.02 14.59
N PRO A 8 6.06 -1.75 14.77
CA PRO A 8 7.11 -2.69 14.36
C PRO A 8 7.17 -3.94 15.25
N GLU A 9 6.50 -3.91 16.42
CA GLU A 9 6.50 -5.00 17.40
C GLU A 9 5.85 -6.28 16.87
N VAL A 10 4.94 -6.15 15.90
CA VAL A 10 4.21 -7.29 15.32
C VAL A 10 5.06 -8.04 14.28
N MET A 11 6.02 -7.37 13.65
CA MET A 11 6.91 -7.94 12.63
C MET A 11 8.15 -8.61 13.25
N THR A 12 7.94 -9.79 13.82
CA THR A 12 9.05 -10.64 14.25
C THR A 12 9.64 -11.43 13.07
N ARG A 13 10.88 -11.91 13.25
CA ARG A 13 11.56 -12.82 12.31
C ARG A 13 10.79 -14.12 12.03
N GLY A 14 9.89 -14.53 12.93
CA GLY A 14 9.01 -15.68 12.74
C GLY A 14 7.84 -15.39 11.80
N THR A 15 7.23 -14.21 11.93
CA THR A 15 6.14 -13.73 11.09
C THR A 15 6.62 -13.48 9.65
N ALA A 16 7.75 -12.79 9.49
CA ALA A 16 8.29 -12.41 8.18
C ALA A 16 8.62 -13.61 7.27
N ARG A 17 9.01 -14.76 7.83
CA ARG A 17 9.34 -15.98 7.04
C ARG A 17 8.18 -16.56 6.24
N ARG A 18 6.93 -16.18 6.56
CA ARG A 18 5.72 -16.64 5.88
C ARG A 18 5.11 -15.56 4.99
N VAL A 19 5.71 -14.38 4.94
CA VAL A 19 5.24 -13.27 4.10
C VAL A 19 5.94 -13.37 2.75
N GLU A 20 5.16 -13.62 1.71
CA GLU A 20 5.66 -13.68 0.33
C GLU A 20 5.80 -12.28 -0.27
N HIS A 21 4.81 -11.42 0.01
CA HIS A 21 4.74 -10.04 -0.45
C HIS A 21 4.26 -9.12 0.68
N MET A 22 5.05 -8.09 0.99
CA MET A 22 4.68 -6.99 1.88
C MET A 22 4.23 -5.78 1.05
N LEU A 23 3.00 -5.31 1.31
CA LEU A 23 2.47 -4.08 0.71
C LEU A 23 2.51 -2.96 1.75
N LEU A 24 3.25 -1.91 1.46
CA LEU A 24 3.38 -0.73 2.31
C LEU A 24 2.46 0.37 1.79
N VAL A 25 1.39 0.67 2.51
CA VAL A 25 0.46 1.72 2.11
C VAL A 25 0.99 3.08 2.56
N ALA A 26 1.17 4.01 1.63
CA ALA A 26 1.69 5.34 1.91
C ALA A 26 0.88 6.43 1.21
N GLU A 27 0.69 7.55 1.89
CA GLU A 27 0.09 8.76 1.31
C GLU A 27 1.18 9.71 0.77
N PRO A 28 0.85 10.65 -0.14
CA PRO A 28 1.81 11.54 -0.81
C PRO A 28 2.30 12.68 0.08
N TYR A 29 2.76 12.36 1.29
CA TYR A 29 3.43 13.30 2.18
C TYR A 29 4.64 12.67 2.85
N PHE A 30 5.65 13.51 3.08
CA PHE A 30 6.98 13.10 3.53
C PHE A 30 6.98 12.15 4.74
N LYS A 31 6.14 12.41 5.76
CA LYS A 31 6.09 11.55 6.96
C LYS A 31 5.56 10.13 6.67
N SER A 32 4.60 9.99 5.75
CA SER A 32 4.12 8.66 5.34
C SER A 32 5.21 7.91 4.60
N LEU A 33 5.86 8.59 3.67
CA LEU A 33 6.91 8.01 2.83
C LEU A 33 8.14 7.61 3.64
N GLU A 34 8.58 8.43 4.60
CA GLU A 34 9.64 8.07 5.54
C GLU A 34 9.28 6.86 6.40
N THR A 35 8.00 6.69 6.73
CA THR A 35 7.52 5.52 7.48
C THR A 35 7.58 4.28 6.60
N ALA A 36 7.06 4.35 5.37
CA ALA A 36 7.17 3.26 4.39
C ALA A 36 8.62 2.86 4.13
N ARG A 37 9.54 3.82 3.98
CA ARG A 37 10.98 3.57 3.83
C ARG A 37 11.55 2.72 4.98
N ARG A 38 11.26 3.10 6.23
CA ARG A 38 11.75 2.35 7.41
C ARG A 38 11.20 0.93 7.45
N TYR A 39 9.93 0.75 7.09
CA TYR A 39 9.32 -0.57 7.00
C TYR A 39 9.86 -1.40 5.84
N HIS A 40 10.24 -0.78 4.74
CA HIS A 40 10.90 -1.46 3.64
C HIS A 40 12.26 -2.01 4.08
N GLU A 41 13.08 -1.18 4.72
CA GLU A 41 14.39 -1.58 5.27
C GLU A 41 14.24 -2.73 6.28
N LEU A 42 13.27 -2.61 7.20
CA LEU A 42 12.97 -3.66 8.17
C LEU A 42 12.53 -4.96 7.48
N SER A 43 11.58 -4.89 6.55
CA SER A 43 11.02 -6.05 5.84
C SER A 43 12.09 -6.79 5.05
N THR A 44 12.92 -6.03 4.32
CA THR A 44 14.06 -6.55 3.57
C THR A 44 15.08 -7.20 4.50
N GLY A 45 15.41 -6.55 5.63
CA GLY A 45 16.31 -7.10 6.65
C GLY A 45 15.77 -8.36 7.34
N LEU A 46 14.46 -8.58 7.35
CA LEU A 46 13.81 -9.80 7.83
C LEU A 46 13.75 -10.91 6.76
N GLY A 47 14.16 -10.62 5.53
CA GLY A 47 14.22 -11.58 4.41
C GLY A 47 12.93 -11.72 3.61
N ILE A 48 12.02 -10.76 3.69
CA ILE A 48 10.83 -10.73 2.83
C ILE A 48 11.29 -10.43 1.40
N ARG A 49 10.84 -11.25 0.45
CA ARG A 49 11.36 -11.24 -0.94
C ARG A 49 10.79 -10.10 -1.77
N ARG A 50 9.51 -9.80 -1.60
CA ARG A 50 8.80 -8.77 -2.35
C ARG A 50 8.25 -7.74 -1.39
N VAL A 51 8.68 -6.50 -1.53
CA VAL A 51 8.21 -5.37 -0.72
C VAL A 51 7.91 -4.24 -1.68
N SER A 52 6.65 -3.82 -1.75
CA SER A 52 6.21 -2.78 -2.68
C SER A 52 5.36 -1.75 -1.94
N VAL A 53 5.32 -0.53 -2.47
CA VAL A 53 4.54 0.59 -1.95
C VAL A 53 3.25 0.71 -2.75
N VAL A 54 2.14 0.97 -2.04
CA VAL A 54 0.86 1.37 -2.63
C VAL A 54 0.62 2.82 -2.24
N GLY A 55 0.61 3.71 -3.23
CA GLY A 55 0.23 5.11 -3.03
C GLY A 55 -1.25 5.20 -2.73
N ASN A 56 -1.65 5.86 -1.65
CA ASN A 56 -3.05 6.00 -1.27
C ASN A 56 -3.45 7.47 -1.16
N LYS A 57 -4.74 7.74 -1.42
CA LYS A 57 -5.33 9.08 -1.39
C LYS A 57 -4.63 10.09 -2.32
N VAL A 58 -4.17 9.60 -3.47
CA VAL A 58 -3.43 10.37 -4.45
C VAL A 58 -4.34 11.37 -5.17
N ARG A 59 -3.87 12.60 -5.33
CA ARG A 59 -4.54 13.67 -6.09
C ARG A 59 -3.66 14.10 -7.26
N ASP A 60 -4.19 15.01 -8.08
CA ASP A 60 -3.45 15.56 -9.22
C ASP A 60 -2.09 16.14 -8.79
N GLY A 61 -1.01 15.60 -9.37
CA GLY A 61 0.38 15.98 -9.07
C GLY A 61 1.06 15.20 -7.94
N ASP A 62 0.33 14.38 -7.18
CA ASP A 62 0.89 13.59 -6.08
C ASP A 62 1.65 12.34 -6.57
N GLU A 63 1.26 11.78 -7.71
CA GLU A 63 1.86 10.55 -8.26
C GLU A 63 3.34 10.73 -8.59
N GLU A 64 3.72 11.89 -9.15
CA GLU A 64 5.13 12.21 -9.44
C GLU A 64 5.96 12.21 -8.15
N ILE A 65 5.44 12.77 -7.06
CA ILE A 65 6.11 12.82 -5.75
C ILE A 65 6.34 11.40 -5.21
N LEU A 66 5.33 10.53 -5.32
CA LEU A 66 5.42 9.13 -4.90
C LEU A 66 6.46 8.38 -5.71
N GLN A 67 6.42 8.53 -7.04
CA GLN A 67 7.33 7.87 -7.96
C GLN A 67 8.78 8.30 -7.73
N GLU A 68 9.05 9.61 -7.69
CA GLU A 68 10.38 10.16 -7.43
C GLU A 68 10.94 9.71 -6.07
N TYR A 69 10.11 9.71 -5.03
CA TYR A 69 10.53 9.24 -3.71
C TYR A 69 10.83 7.74 -3.71
N CYS A 70 10.00 6.92 -4.35
CA CYS A 70 10.24 5.48 -4.44
C CYS A 70 11.52 5.16 -5.23
N ASP A 71 11.71 5.80 -6.38
CA ASP A 71 12.89 5.62 -7.23
C ASP A 71 14.19 6.03 -6.52
N SER A 72 14.18 7.17 -5.83
CA SER A 72 15.35 7.67 -5.10
C SER A 72 15.78 6.78 -3.92
N HIS A 73 14.88 5.92 -3.42
CA HIS A 73 15.15 5.03 -2.30
C HIS A 73 15.13 3.54 -2.67
N GLY A 74 14.87 3.20 -3.94
CA GLY A 74 14.91 1.83 -4.45
C GLY A 74 13.72 0.96 -4.03
N PHE A 75 12.53 1.55 -3.91
CA PHE A 75 11.29 0.81 -3.64
C PHE A 75 10.43 0.73 -4.89
N GLU A 76 9.71 -0.38 -5.06
CA GLU A 76 8.72 -0.53 -6.14
C GLU A 76 7.42 0.20 -5.75
N LEU A 77 7.02 1.23 -6.50
CA LEU A 77 5.65 1.75 -6.45
C LEU A 77 4.76 0.83 -7.29
N LEU A 78 3.94 0.01 -6.65
CA LEU A 78 3.12 -1.00 -7.32
C LEU A 78 1.93 -0.38 -8.06
N THR A 79 1.23 0.54 -7.39
CA THR A 79 0.07 1.26 -7.93
C THR A 79 -0.26 2.48 -7.06
N VAL A 80 -1.13 3.34 -7.57
CA VAL A 80 -1.67 4.51 -6.86
C VAL A 80 -3.20 4.45 -6.81
N ILE A 81 -3.75 4.54 -5.61
CA ILE A 81 -5.18 4.63 -5.35
C ILE A 81 -5.53 6.11 -5.20
N PRO A 82 -6.40 6.65 -6.08
CA PRO A 82 -6.79 8.05 -6.01
C PRO A 82 -7.56 8.35 -4.72
N PHE A 83 -7.58 9.63 -4.35
CA PHE A 83 -8.49 10.10 -3.32
C PHE A 83 -9.95 9.95 -3.78
N GLU A 84 -10.67 9.01 -3.16
CA GLU A 84 -12.08 8.76 -3.41
C GLU A 84 -12.95 9.36 -2.29
N PRO A 85 -13.80 10.36 -2.57
CA PRO A 85 -14.67 10.95 -1.54
C PRO A 85 -15.73 9.97 -1.01
N GLU A 86 -16.07 8.94 -1.80
CA GLU A 86 -17.00 7.88 -1.43
C GLU A 86 -16.43 6.90 -0.40
N PHE A 87 -15.10 6.75 -0.32
CA PHE A 87 -14.47 5.80 0.60
C PHE A 87 -14.70 6.18 2.08
N PRO A 88 -14.47 7.44 2.49
CA PRO A 88 -14.88 7.90 3.82
C PRO A 88 -16.39 7.80 4.09
N ALA A 89 -17.23 7.89 3.06
CA ALA A 89 -18.67 7.72 3.22
C ALA A 89 -19.03 6.25 3.52
N ALA A 90 -18.45 5.31 2.77
CA ALA A 90 -18.55 3.88 3.00
C ALA A 90 -18.10 3.49 4.42
N GLU A 91 -16.94 4.00 4.85
CA GLU A 91 -16.38 3.79 6.19
C GLU A 91 -17.37 4.25 7.29
N ARG A 92 -17.95 5.46 7.15
CA ARG A 92 -18.95 5.96 8.13
C ARG A 92 -20.22 5.12 8.19
N LEU A 93 -20.56 4.42 7.10
CA LEU A 93 -21.70 3.53 7.02
C LEU A 93 -21.37 2.09 7.47
N GLY A 94 -20.09 1.80 7.75
CA GLY A 94 -19.64 0.45 8.14
C GLY A 94 -19.72 -0.57 7.00
N VAL A 95 -19.65 -0.11 5.74
CA VAL A 95 -19.67 -0.96 4.54
C VAL A 95 -18.35 -0.86 3.79
N ALA A 96 -17.99 -1.90 3.05
CA ALA A 96 -16.76 -1.86 2.27
C ALA A 96 -16.90 -0.85 1.11
N PRO A 97 -15.81 -0.15 0.73
CA PRO A 97 -15.84 0.73 -0.43
C PRO A 97 -16.27 0.04 -1.72
N PHE A 98 -15.95 -1.25 -1.89
CA PHE A 98 -16.42 -2.08 -3.00
C PHE A 98 -17.94 -2.24 -3.05
N ASP A 99 -18.62 -2.32 -1.91
CA ASP A 99 -20.07 -2.47 -1.85
C ASP A 99 -20.78 -1.12 -2.06
N HIS A 100 -20.18 -0.03 -1.59
CA HIS A 100 -20.74 1.31 -1.63
C HIS A 100 -20.51 2.02 -2.97
N ALA A 101 -19.32 1.86 -3.55
CA ALA A 101 -18.90 2.53 -4.78
C ALA A 101 -18.06 1.59 -5.67
N PRO A 102 -18.64 0.48 -6.16
CA PRO A 102 -17.92 -0.50 -7.00
C PRO A 102 -17.36 0.10 -8.30
N GLU A 103 -17.99 1.18 -8.77
CA GLU A 103 -17.62 1.90 -9.99
C GLU A 103 -16.64 3.06 -9.73
N SER A 104 -16.14 3.26 -8.51
CA SER A 104 -15.12 4.28 -8.28
C SER A 104 -13.80 3.87 -8.92
N LEU A 105 -12.95 4.85 -9.25
CA LEU A 105 -11.63 4.55 -9.82
C LEU A 105 -10.80 3.78 -8.79
N GLY A 106 -10.82 4.23 -7.52
CA GLY A 106 -10.13 3.53 -6.44
C GLY A 106 -10.57 2.08 -6.24
N ALA A 107 -11.87 1.76 -6.37
CA ALA A 107 -12.35 0.39 -6.23
C ALA A 107 -11.81 -0.49 -7.36
N ARG A 108 -11.88 -0.02 -8.61
CA ARG A 108 -11.31 -0.73 -9.77
C ARG A 108 -9.80 -0.91 -9.64
N THR A 109 -9.07 0.14 -9.23
CA THR A 109 -7.62 0.06 -9.04
C THR A 109 -7.23 -0.98 -7.99
N ILE A 110 -8.00 -1.10 -6.90
CA ILE A 110 -7.76 -2.13 -5.88
C ILE A 110 -8.03 -3.53 -6.46
N ASP A 111 -9.05 -3.70 -7.31
CA ASP A 111 -9.37 -4.98 -7.97
C ASP A 111 -8.27 -5.39 -8.97
N ASP A 112 -7.82 -4.45 -9.79
CA ASP A 112 -6.69 -4.65 -10.72
C ASP A 112 -5.42 -5.03 -9.95
N MET A 113 -5.12 -4.31 -8.86
CA MET A 113 -3.97 -4.61 -8.00
C MET A 113 -4.09 -6.00 -7.37
N ALA A 114 -5.29 -6.39 -6.91
CA ALA A 114 -5.52 -7.71 -6.34
C ALA A 114 -5.21 -8.81 -7.37
N THR A 115 -5.58 -8.60 -8.63
CA THR A 115 -5.23 -9.51 -9.73
C THR A 115 -3.71 -9.58 -9.93
N MET A 116 -3.03 -8.43 -9.97
CA MET A 116 -1.56 -8.36 -10.16
C MET A 116 -0.76 -9.08 -9.06
N ILE A 117 -1.23 -9.07 -7.81
CA ILE A 117 -0.52 -9.71 -6.70
C ILE A 117 -0.86 -11.20 -6.55
N LEU A 118 -1.99 -11.65 -7.10
CA LEU A 118 -2.43 -13.05 -7.04
C LEU A 118 -1.88 -13.88 -8.20
N GLU A 119 -1.52 -13.26 -9.31
CA GLU A 119 -0.86 -13.96 -10.41
C GLU A 119 0.61 -14.26 -10.09
N PRO A 120 1.06 -15.53 -10.14
CA PRO A 120 2.43 -15.87 -9.88
C PRO A 120 3.33 -15.38 -11.04
N THR A 121 4.19 -14.41 -10.74
CA THR A 121 5.37 -14.08 -11.56
C THR A 121 6.43 -15.16 -11.48
#